data_AF-A0A5M9U995-F1
#
_entry.id   AF-A0A5M9U995-F1
#
_cell.length_a   1.000
_cell.length_b   1.000
_cell.length_c   1.000
_cell.angle_alpha   90.00
_cell.angle_beta   90.00
_cell.angle_gamma   90.00
#
_symmetry.space_group_name_H-M   'P 1'
#
loop_
_entity.id
_entity.type
_entity.pdbx_description
1 polymer ?
#
loop_
_entity_poly.entity_id
_entity_poly.type
_entity_poly.pdbx_seq_one_letter_code
_entity_poly.pdbx_strand_id
1 'polypeptide(L)'
;MSNLTEKTFILGMDVSFMDEIEQHGGSYSDVDGKEQDLLSILKINDTNAIRLRIWNDPVGGFCNLERTVEVAKRIKEQGLKFLLDFHYSDRWADPANQWKPKAWENLSYEELQRAVCMYTADVLRTLKEHDALPDMVQVGNEITPGMLWNEGRVGGEEHDTDEQWERFAGLVKYGIAAVKSVDADIQIMIHIDRGGDNAESRKFYDRFEALGVEFDIIGLSYYPWWHGTLDALRDNLHDLAERYGKPINVVETAYPWTLEQPEGIEWILNQEDMLLPGYPASVEGQTKYLKDLLQIIREVPGGLGHGFYYWEPAWIPSKEEWSVGHPNNWGNLTMFDFKGRKLESFTALATAEESDVVTYV
;
A
#
# COMPACT_ATOMS: atom_id res chain seq x y z
N MET A 1 6.26 35.89 0.83
CA MET A 1 6.95 34.75 1.46
C MET A 1 5.90 33.67 1.60
N SER A 2 5.86 32.73 0.65
CA SER A 2 4.96 31.58 0.74
C SER A 2 5.45 30.71 1.88
N ASN A 3 4.62 30.48 2.88
CA ASN A 3 4.84 29.43 3.86
C ASN A 3 4.93 28.11 3.07
N LEU A 4 6.16 27.62 2.87
CA LEU A 4 6.39 26.22 2.57
C LEU A 4 5.90 25.48 3.82
N THR A 5 4.66 25.04 3.81
CA THR A 5 4.24 23.96 4.70
C THR A 5 5.18 22.79 4.37
N GLU A 6 6.10 22.50 5.27
CA GLU A 6 6.90 21.27 5.17
C GLU A 6 5.94 20.11 4.92
N LYS A 7 6.14 19.41 3.79
CA LYS A 7 5.40 18.19 3.53
C LYS A 7 5.83 17.17 4.58
N THR A 8 4.91 16.79 5.46
CA THR A 8 5.16 15.78 6.47
C THR A 8 5.47 14.45 5.80
N PHE A 9 6.61 13.85 6.14
CA PHE A 9 6.98 12.52 5.68
C PHE A 9 5.93 11.48 6.11
N ILE A 10 5.45 10.67 5.17
CA ILE A 10 4.40 9.70 5.43
C ILE A 10 4.98 8.49 6.17
N LEU A 11 4.44 8.22 7.35
CA LEU A 11 4.62 7.00 8.11
C LEU A 11 3.27 6.28 8.12
N GLY A 12 3.04 5.50 7.07
CA GLY A 12 1.76 4.89 6.76
C GLY A 12 1.67 3.43 7.19
N MET A 13 0.43 2.96 7.39
CA MET A 13 0.12 1.55 7.68
C MET A 13 -1.09 1.11 6.86
N ASP A 14 -1.01 -0.02 6.17
CA ASP A 14 -2.20 -0.69 5.61
C ASP A 14 -2.82 -1.59 6.68
N VAL A 15 -4.05 -1.30 7.10
CA VAL A 15 -4.75 -2.08 8.14
C VAL A 15 -6.10 -2.58 7.64
N SER A 16 -6.19 -2.96 6.38
CA SER A 16 -7.48 -3.32 5.78
C SER A 16 -8.11 -4.57 6.41
N PHE A 17 -7.32 -5.45 7.04
CA PHE A 17 -7.87 -6.56 7.84
C PHE A 17 -8.29 -6.19 9.27
N MET A 18 -8.12 -4.94 9.71
CA MET A 18 -8.49 -4.52 11.07
C MET A 18 -9.95 -4.81 11.40
N ASP A 19 -10.90 -4.43 10.54
CA ASP A 19 -12.33 -4.70 10.76
C ASP A 19 -12.59 -6.21 10.87
N GLU A 20 -12.02 -7.02 9.99
CA GLU A 20 -12.21 -8.47 10.04
C GLU A 20 -11.66 -9.08 11.34
N ILE A 21 -10.50 -8.61 11.81
CA ILE A 21 -9.88 -9.07 13.06
C ILE A 21 -10.75 -8.73 14.26
N GLU A 22 -11.19 -7.48 14.37
CA GLU A 22 -12.00 -6.99 15.49
C GLU A 22 -13.37 -7.70 15.53
N GLN A 23 -14.02 -7.89 14.39
CA GLN A 23 -15.31 -8.59 14.30
C GLN A 23 -15.23 -10.07 14.71
N HIS A 24 -14.03 -10.66 14.69
CA HIS A 24 -13.80 -12.05 15.11
C HIS A 24 -13.08 -12.14 16.46
N GLY A 25 -13.07 -11.06 17.24
CA GLY A 25 -12.58 -11.06 18.63
C GLY A 25 -11.08 -10.94 18.79
N GLY A 26 -10.33 -10.63 17.71
CA GLY A 26 -8.95 -10.21 17.85
C GLY A 26 -8.87 -8.82 18.49
N SER A 27 -7.83 -8.59 19.29
CA SER A 27 -7.59 -7.31 19.94
C SER A 27 -6.10 -6.98 19.96
N TYR A 28 -5.79 -5.71 20.23
CA TYR A 28 -4.43 -5.19 20.25
C TYR A 28 -4.13 -4.53 21.58
N SER A 29 -2.86 -4.59 21.98
CA SER A 29 -2.40 -3.99 23.22
C SER A 29 -1.02 -3.37 23.07
N ASP A 30 -0.74 -2.37 23.89
CA ASP A 30 0.60 -1.80 24.03
C ASP A 30 1.53 -2.74 24.81
N VAL A 31 2.82 -2.38 24.96
CA VAL A 31 3.85 -3.21 25.62
C VAL A 31 3.44 -3.61 27.05
N ASP A 32 2.69 -2.75 27.76
CA ASP A 32 2.18 -3.01 29.11
C ASP A 32 0.97 -3.97 29.14
N GLY A 33 0.53 -4.49 27.99
CA GLY A 33 -0.60 -5.42 27.86
C GLY A 33 -1.98 -4.78 28.01
N LYS A 34 -2.06 -3.45 28.02
CA LYS A 34 -3.34 -2.72 28.04
C LYS A 34 -3.95 -2.72 26.65
N GLU A 35 -5.12 -3.34 26.52
CA GLU A 35 -5.92 -3.33 25.29
C GLU A 35 -6.29 -1.90 24.88
N GLN A 36 -6.12 -1.59 23.59
CA GLN A 36 -6.44 -0.30 22.99
C GLN A 36 -6.88 -0.47 21.53
N ASP A 37 -7.60 0.53 21.03
CA ASP A 37 -7.94 0.66 19.61
C ASP A 37 -6.66 0.68 18.74
N LEU A 38 -6.64 -0.11 17.66
CA LEU A 38 -5.45 -0.27 16.82
C LEU A 38 -4.95 1.06 16.26
N LEU A 39 -5.84 1.87 15.68
CA LEU A 39 -5.48 3.17 15.09
C LEU A 39 -4.87 4.11 16.15
N SER A 40 -5.37 4.06 17.38
CA SER A 40 -4.82 4.82 18.51
C SER A 40 -3.39 4.36 18.85
N ILE A 41 -3.15 3.04 18.90
CA ILE A 41 -1.80 2.49 19.10
C ILE A 41 -0.88 2.99 17.98
N LEU A 42 -1.28 2.84 16.72
CA LEU A 42 -0.48 3.26 15.56
C LEU A 42 -0.13 4.75 15.65
N LYS A 43 -1.11 5.60 15.93
CA LYS A 43 -0.94 7.06 16.03
C LYS A 43 0.02 7.47 17.15
N ILE A 44 -0.04 6.83 18.32
CA ILE A 44 0.88 7.09 19.44
C ILE A 44 2.32 6.68 19.08
N ASN A 45 2.49 5.77 18.12
CA ASN A 45 3.79 5.33 17.60
C ASN A 45 4.07 5.96 16.22
N ASP A 46 3.82 7.27 16.09
CA ASP A 46 4.19 8.14 14.97
C ASP A 46 3.51 7.86 13.61
N THR A 47 2.62 6.87 13.52
CA THR A 47 1.85 6.65 12.28
C THR A 47 0.96 7.86 12.01
N ASN A 48 1.04 8.40 10.79
CA ASN A 48 0.30 9.59 10.38
C ASN A 48 -0.61 9.37 9.16
N ALA A 49 -0.56 8.18 8.54
CA ALA A 49 -1.39 7.80 7.42
C ALA A 49 -1.87 6.35 7.52
N ILE A 50 -3.05 6.08 6.98
CA ILE A 50 -3.61 4.74 6.86
C ILE A 50 -3.95 4.48 5.40
N ARG A 51 -3.59 3.29 4.91
CA ARG A 51 -4.04 2.74 3.63
C ARG A 51 -5.15 1.73 3.88
N LEU A 52 -6.19 1.77 3.05
CA LEU A 52 -7.18 0.69 2.97
C LEU A 52 -7.35 0.26 1.52
N ARG A 53 -7.36 -1.04 1.28
CA ARG A 53 -7.83 -1.61 0.01
C ARG A 53 -9.33 -1.75 -0.03
N ILE A 54 -9.88 -1.63 -1.23
CA ILE A 54 -11.29 -1.89 -1.51
C ILE A 54 -11.44 -2.84 -2.72
N TRP A 55 -12.27 -3.86 -2.52
CA TRP A 55 -12.75 -4.80 -3.53
C TRP A 55 -14.17 -4.45 -3.96
N ASN A 56 -14.51 -4.84 -5.18
CA ASN A 56 -15.80 -4.56 -5.82
C ASN A 56 -16.95 -5.29 -5.13
N ASP A 57 -16.94 -6.62 -5.18
CA ASP A 57 -17.94 -7.50 -4.56
C ASP A 57 -17.29 -8.76 -3.97
N PRO A 58 -16.51 -8.63 -2.88
CA PRO A 58 -15.80 -9.75 -2.30
C PRO A 58 -16.75 -10.72 -1.58
N VAL A 59 -16.65 -12.01 -1.94
CA VAL A 59 -17.49 -13.09 -1.38
C VAL A 59 -17.37 -13.19 0.14
N GLY A 60 -16.19 -12.89 0.70
CA GLY A 60 -15.94 -12.93 2.14
C GLY A 60 -16.56 -11.79 2.95
N GLY A 61 -17.14 -10.77 2.31
CA GLY A 61 -17.88 -9.70 2.99
C GLY A 61 -17.03 -8.64 3.70
N PHE A 62 -15.71 -8.66 3.52
CA PHE A 62 -14.75 -7.68 4.05
C PHE A 62 -14.01 -6.96 2.92
N CYS A 63 -13.37 -5.83 3.23
CA CYS A 63 -12.76 -4.92 2.24
C CYS A 63 -13.73 -4.45 1.13
N ASN A 64 -15.05 -4.43 1.40
CA ASN A 64 -16.05 -3.84 0.52
C ASN A 64 -16.36 -2.38 0.94
N LEU A 65 -17.22 -1.68 0.19
CA LEU A 65 -17.58 -0.28 0.47
C LEU A 65 -18.17 -0.09 1.87
N GLU A 66 -19.12 -0.94 2.28
CA GLU A 66 -19.77 -0.85 3.58
C GLU A 66 -18.75 -0.90 4.73
N ARG A 67 -17.85 -1.89 4.70
CA ARG A 67 -16.78 -2.03 5.71
C ARG A 67 -15.75 -0.89 5.63
N THR A 68 -15.39 -0.48 4.42
CA THR A 68 -14.42 0.59 4.18
C THR A 68 -14.89 1.92 4.77
N VAL A 69 -16.19 2.25 4.64
CA VAL A 69 -16.76 3.49 5.23
C VAL A 69 -16.58 3.52 6.73
N GLU A 70 -16.85 2.42 7.43
CA GLU A 70 -16.73 2.36 8.90
C GLU A 70 -15.29 2.54 9.37
N VAL A 71 -14.32 1.94 8.68
CA VAL A 71 -12.90 2.14 9.00
C VAL A 71 -12.43 3.55 8.61
N ALA A 72 -12.83 4.05 7.44
CA ALA A 72 -12.44 5.38 6.96
C ALA A 72 -12.90 6.51 7.90
N LYS A 73 -14.11 6.41 8.46
CA LYS A 73 -14.60 7.35 9.49
C LYS A 73 -13.66 7.39 10.69
N ARG A 74 -13.26 6.22 11.22
CA ARG A 74 -12.31 6.13 12.35
C ARG A 74 -10.95 6.75 12.01
N ILE A 75 -10.45 6.55 10.79
CA ILE A 75 -9.20 7.18 10.31
C ILE A 75 -9.32 8.70 10.36
N LYS A 76 -10.40 9.28 9.82
CA LYS A 76 -10.60 10.74 9.80
C LYS A 76 -10.86 11.32 11.20
N GLU A 77 -11.60 10.62 12.06
CA GLU A 77 -11.84 11.02 13.46
C GLU A 77 -10.53 11.13 14.25
N GLN A 78 -9.55 10.29 13.94
CA GLN A 78 -8.21 10.38 14.53
C GLN A 78 -7.31 11.41 13.85
N GLY A 79 -7.77 12.09 12.80
CA GLY A 79 -6.99 13.08 12.07
C GLY A 79 -5.82 12.49 11.29
N LEU A 80 -5.88 11.18 10.99
CA LEU A 80 -4.88 10.51 10.16
C LEU A 80 -5.15 10.76 8.68
N LYS A 81 -4.09 10.79 7.87
CA LYS A 81 -4.20 10.81 6.40
C LYS A 81 -4.78 9.49 5.91
N PHE A 82 -5.57 9.53 4.85
CA PHE A 82 -6.21 8.33 4.31
C PHE A 82 -5.84 8.12 2.83
N LEU A 83 -5.23 6.97 2.52
CA LEU A 83 -5.01 6.44 1.18
C LEU A 83 -6.03 5.33 0.89
N LEU A 84 -6.88 5.51 -0.12
CA LEU A 84 -7.78 4.46 -0.59
C LEU A 84 -7.20 3.79 -1.83
N ASP A 85 -7.07 2.46 -1.78
CA ASP A 85 -6.56 1.64 -2.87
C ASP A 85 -7.67 0.83 -3.54
N PHE A 86 -8.00 1.22 -4.77
CA PHE A 86 -8.93 0.47 -5.61
C PHE A 86 -8.20 -0.69 -6.30
N HIS A 87 -8.53 -1.91 -5.91
CA HIS A 87 -8.03 -3.09 -6.60
C HIS A 87 -8.69 -3.31 -7.97
N TYR A 88 -9.91 -2.79 -8.18
CA TYR A 88 -10.74 -3.07 -9.35
C TYR A 88 -10.89 -4.58 -9.62
N SER A 89 -11.17 -5.34 -8.55
CA SER A 89 -11.31 -6.80 -8.51
C SER A 89 -12.21 -7.17 -7.32
N ASP A 90 -12.81 -8.36 -7.34
CA ASP A 90 -13.57 -8.91 -6.19
C ASP A 90 -12.66 -9.57 -5.14
N ARG A 91 -11.35 -9.60 -5.39
CA ARG A 91 -10.32 -10.26 -4.57
C ARG A 91 -8.96 -9.61 -4.80
N TRP A 92 -7.91 -10.20 -4.23
CA TRP A 92 -6.52 -9.80 -4.45
C TRP A 92 -6.23 -9.44 -5.92
N ALA A 93 -5.63 -8.26 -6.08
CA ALA A 93 -5.09 -7.78 -7.34
C ALA A 93 -3.59 -7.59 -7.11
N ASP A 94 -2.79 -8.34 -7.85
CA ASP A 94 -1.35 -8.49 -7.69
C ASP A 94 -0.73 -8.78 -9.08
N PRO A 95 0.61 -8.90 -9.23
CA PRO A 95 1.26 -9.09 -10.52
C PRO A 95 0.87 -10.39 -11.23
N ALA A 96 0.39 -11.39 -10.48
CA ALA A 96 -0.10 -12.67 -10.97
C ALA A 96 -1.63 -12.73 -11.08
N ASN A 97 -2.37 -11.72 -10.60
CA ASN A 97 -3.83 -11.69 -10.58
C ASN A 97 -4.36 -10.27 -10.81
N GLN A 98 -4.99 -10.00 -11.94
CA GLN A 98 -5.69 -8.72 -12.17
C GLN A 98 -7.08 -8.96 -12.77
N TRP A 99 -7.80 -9.91 -12.18
CA TRP A 99 -9.07 -10.38 -12.70
C TRP A 99 -10.17 -9.32 -12.58
N LYS A 100 -11.01 -9.23 -13.61
CA LYS A 100 -12.20 -8.37 -13.57
C LYS A 100 -13.12 -8.80 -12.42
N PRO A 101 -13.82 -7.86 -11.76
CA PRO A 101 -14.98 -8.17 -10.95
C PRO A 101 -15.97 -8.98 -11.76
N LYS A 102 -16.68 -9.91 -11.11
CA LYS A 102 -17.66 -10.80 -11.74
C LYS A 102 -18.72 -10.04 -12.52
N ALA A 103 -19.17 -8.90 -11.99
CA ALA A 103 -20.14 -8.03 -12.65
C ALA A 103 -19.63 -7.45 -13.98
N TRP A 104 -18.32 -7.44 -14.22
CA TRP A 104 -17.66 -6.77 -15.34
C TRP A 104 -17.09 -7.73 -16.39
N GLU A 105 -17.13 -9.05 -16.16
CA GLU A 105 -16.48 -10.06 -17.02
C GLU A 105 -16.91 -9.98 -18.49
N ASN A 106 -18.18 -9.67 -18.74
CA ASN A 106 -18.79 -9.66 -20.09
C ASN A 106 -18.98 -8.25 -20.68
N LEU A 107 -18.44 -7.21 -20.04
CA LEU A 107 -18.54 -5.85 -20.55
C LEU A 107 -17.62 -5.65 -21.76
N SER A 108 -18.09 -4.90 -22.76
CA SER A 108 -17.21 -4.33 -23.78
C SER A 108 -16.20 -3.35 -23.15
N TYR A 109 -15.18 -2.97 -23.90
CA TYR A 109 -14.16 -2.03 -23.42
C TYR A 109 -14.77 -0.69 -22.98
N GLU A 110 -15.69 -0.15 -23.76
CA GLU A 110 -16.37 1.11 -23.50
C GLU A 110 -17.34 1.01 -22.31
N GLU A 111 -17.94 -0.16 -22.09
CA GLU A 111 -18.72 -0.45 -20.89
C GLU A 111 -17.83 -0.59 -19.66
N LEU A 112 -16.66 -1.23 -19.80
CA LEU A 112 -15.70 -1.41 -18.72
C LEU A 112 -15.11 -0.07 -18.25
N GLN A 113 -14.74 0.83 -19.18
CA GLN A 113 -14.34 2.20 -18.85
C GLN A 113 -15.40 2.95 -18.04
N ARG A 114 -16.68 2.83 -18.45
CA ARG A 114 -17.80 3.42 -17.72
C ARG A 114 -17.98 2.78 -16.35
N ALA A 115 -17.83 1.47 -16.23
CA ALA A 115 -17.93 0.76 -14.96
C ALA A 115 -16.84 1.20 -13.97
N VAL A 116 -15.58 1.33 -14.42
CA VAL A 116 -14.48 1.87 -13.62
C VAL A 116 -14.81 3.28 -13.13
N CYS A 117 -15.26 4.16 -14.02
CA CYS A 117 -15.60 5.53 -13.65
C CYS A 117 -16.76 5.61 -12.65
N MET A 118 -17.85 4.85 -12.90
CA MET A 118 -19.02 4.86 -12.03
C MET A 118 -18.69 4.30 -10.65
N TYR A 119 -18.05 3.13 -10.57
CA TYR A 119 -17.68 2.52 -9.30
C TYR A 119 -16.75 3.41 -8.47
N THR A 120 -15.72 4.00 -9.10
CA THR A 120 -14.79 4.91 -8.43
C THR A 120 -15.52 6.15 -7.88
N ALA A 121 -16.38 6.77 -8.69
CA ALA A 121 -17.14 7.94 -8.28
C ALA A 121 -18.16 7.63 -7.18
N ASP A 122 -18.83 6.47 -7.25
CA ASP A 122 -19.84 6.06 -6.28
C ASP A 122 -19.19 5.77 -4.91
N VAL A 123 -18.09 5.02 -4.88
CA VAL A 123 -17.32 4.78 -3.64
C VAL A 123 -16.88 6.11 -3.00
N LEU A 124 -16.30 7.02 -3.78
CA LEU A 124 -15.81 8.29 -3.24
C LEU A 124 -16.94 9.23 -2.81
N ARG A 125 -18.08 9.23 -3.50
CA ARG A 125 -19.26 10.00 -3.08
C ARG A 125 -19.85 9.46 -1.78
N THR A 126 -19.96 8.14 -1.63
CA THR A 126 -20.40 7.52 -0.38
C THR A 126 -19.43 7.88 0.76
N LEU A 127 -18.13 7.80 0.55
CA LEU A 127 -17.15 8.26 1.56
C LEU A 127 -17.30 9.75 1.87
N LYS A 128 -17.55 10.60 0.87
CA LYS A 128 -17.81 12.04 1.06
C LYS A 128 -19.06 12.31 1.90
N GLU A 129 -20.14 11.56 1.68
CA GLU A 129 -21.40 11.66 2.44
C GLU A 129 -21.21 11.31 3.93
N HIS A 130 -20.16 10.55 4.25
CA HIS A 130 -19.78 10.14 5.61
C HIS A 130 -18.58 10.92 6.17
N ASP A 131 -18.22 12.06 5.58
CA ASP A 131 -17.06 12.88 5.97
C ASP A 131 -15.72 12.08 6.00
N ALA A 132 -15.64 11.04 5.18
CA ALA A 132 -14.59 10.02 5.17
C ALA A 132 -13.76 10.03 3.88
N LEU A 133 -13.72 11.15 3.15
CA LEU A 133 -13.01 11.26 1.88
C LEU A 133 -11.49 11.02 2.04
N PRO A 134 -10.86 10.21 1.16
CA PRO A 134 -9.42 9.99 1.22
C PRO A 134 -8.64 11.24 0.82
N ASP A 135 -7.41 11.36 1.35
CA ASP A 135 -6.44 12.38 0.96
C ASP A 135 -5.72 11.98 -0.35
N MET A 136 -5.64 10.67 -0.62
CA MET A 136 -5.00 10.09 -1.79
C MET A 136 -5.74 8.86 -2.26
N VAL A 137 -5.80 8.65 -3.57
CA VAL A 137 -6.37 7.45 -4.20
C VAL A 137 -5.33 6.77 -5.05
N GLN A 138 -5.19 5.46 -4.86
CA GLN A 138 -4.45 4.57 -5.73
C GLN A 138 -5.41 3.94 -6.75
N VAL A 139 -5.12 4.13 -8.03
CA VAL A 139 -5.97 3.68 -9.15
C VAL A 139 -5.42 2.35 -9.69
N GLY A 140 -5.82 1.25 -9.05
CA GLY A 140 -5.28 -0.09 -9.29
C GLY A 140 -4.14 -0.44 -8.35
N ASN A 141 -4.05 -1.73 -7.97
CA ASN A 141 -2.96 -2.25 -7.13
C ASN A 141 -1.95 -3.06 -7.95
N GLU A 142 -0.65 -2.76 -7.81
CA GLU A 142 0.46 -3.47 -8.47
C GLU A 142 0.21 -3.72 -9.97
N ILE A 143 -0.17 -2.66 -10.69
CA ILE A 143 -0.69 -2.75 -12.06
C ILE A 143 0.39 -2.92 -13.14
N THR A 144 1.59 -3.39 -12.78
CA THR A 144 2.68 -3.68 -13.70
C THR A 144 2.27 -4.56 -14.88
N PRO A 145 1.50 -5.66 -14.70
CA PRO A 145 1.01 -6.47 -15.82
C PRO A 145 -0.28 -5.90 -16.44
N GLY A 146 -0.69 -4.69 -16.09
CA GLY A 146 -1.98 -4.10 -16.41
C GLY A 146 -3.00 -4.26 -15.28
N MET A 147 -4.26 -3.94 -15.57
CA MET A 147 -5.40 -4.20 -14.68
C MET A 147 -6.61 -4.65 -15.48
N LEU A 148 -7.59 -5.32 -14.87
CA LEU A 148 -8.81 -5.78 -15.54
C LEU A 148 -8.47 -6.62 -16.79
N TRP A 149 -7.80 -7.76 -16.54
CA TRP A 149 -7.21 -8.61 -17.58
C TRP A 149 -8.19 -9.05 -18.66
N ASN A 150 -7.61 -9.34 -19.83
CA ASN A 150 -8.18 -9.27 -21.18
C ASN A 150 -8.09 -7.86 -21.78
N GLU A 151 -8.91 -6.91 -21.32
CA GLU A 151 -8.98 -5.59 -21.95
C GLU A 151 -7.85 -4.64 -21.56
N GLY A 152 -7.32 -4.76 -20.33
CA GLY A 152 -6.25 -3.89 -19.81
C GLY A 152 -4.97 -4.64 -19.46
N ARG A 153 -4.75 -5.84 -19.98
CA ARG A 153 -3.53 -6.63 -19.74
C ARG A 153 -2.39 -6.16 -20.64
N VAL A 154 -1.22 -5.90 -20.04
CA VAL A 154 0.03 -5.58 -20.75
C VAL A 154 1.20 -6.50 -20.37
N GLY A 155 1.02 -7.34 -19.34
CA GLY A 155 2.01 -8.34 -18.94
C GLY A 155 1.96 -9.60 -19.80
N GLY A 156 3.13 -10.07 -20.25
CA GLY A 156 3.32 -11.20 -21.16
C GLY A 156 3.57 -10.75 -22.60
N GLU A 157 4.42 -11.47 -23.33
CA GLU A 157 4.86 -11.07 -24.69
C GLU A 157 3.69 -10.87 -25.66
N GLU A 158 2.60 -11.66 -25.53
CA GLU A 158 1.41 -11.51 -26.38
C GLU A 158 0.59 -10.22 -26.10
N HIS A 159 0.80 -9.58 -24.95
CA HIS A 159 -0.01 -8.47 -24.47
C HIS A 159 0.77 -7.15 -24.40
N ASP A 160 2.10 -7.18 -24.47
CA ASP A 160 2.96 -5.99 -24.48
C ASP A 160 2.97 -5.31 -25.86
N THR A 161 1.82 -4.75 -26.25
CA THR A 161 1.61 -4.05 -27.53
C THR A 161 1.10 -2.63 -27.31
N ASP A 162 1.37 -1.73 -28.26
CA ASP A 162 0.93 -0.33 -28.16
C ASP A 162 -0.59 -0.22 -27.99
N GLU A 163 -1.37 -1.06 -28.69
CA GLU A 163 -2.84 -1.10 -28.56
C GLU A 163 -3.28 -1.49 -27.14
N GLN A 164 -2.66 -2.51 -26.53
CA GLN A 164 -3.01 -2.92 -25.17
C GLN A 164 -2.59 -1.88 -24.14
N TRP A 165 -1.45 -1.22 -24.32
CA TRP A 165 -1.04 -0.10 -23.48
C TRP A 165 -2.01 1.08 -23.57
N GLU A 166 -2.50 1.44 -24.77
CA GLU A 166 -3.54 2.45 -24.95
C GLU A 166 -4.82 2.08 -24.21
N ARG A 167 -5.25 0.81 -24.31
CA ARG A 167 -6.46 0.33 -23.65
C ARG A 167 -6.32 0.33 -22.12
N PHE A 168 -5.19 -0.14 -21.61
CA PHE A 168 -4.87 -0.11 -20.18
C PHE A 168 -4.81 1.32 -19.65
N ALA A 169 -4.06 2.21 -20.30
CA ALA A 169 -3.99 3.63 -19.92
C ALA A 169 -5.37 4.31 -19.97
N GLY A 170 -6.22 3.94 -20.95
CA GLY A 170 -7.60 4.42 -21.03
C GLY A 170 -8.42 4.03 -19.79
N LEU A 171 -8.32 2.79 -19.30
CA LEU A 171 -9.02 2.36 -18.08
C LEU A 171 -8.55 3.16 -16.85
N VAL A 172 -7.24 3.33 -16.70
CA VAL A 172 -6.65 4.11 -15.60
C VAL A 172 -7.10 5.58 -15.66
N LYS A 173 -7.07 6.21 -16.83
CA LYS A 173 -7.55 7.59 -17.03
C LYS A 173 -9.01 7.78 -16.65
N TYR A 174 -9.88 6.80 -16.92
CA TYR A 174 -11.28 6.85 -16.49
C TYR A 174 -11.42 6.76 -14.96
N GLY A 175 -10.60 5.94 -14.30
CA GLY A 175 -10.50 5.92 -12.84
C GLY A 175 -10.07 7.29 -12.29
N ILE A 176 -8.98 7.85 -12.82
CA ILE A 176 -8.46 9.17 -12.43
C ILE A 176 -9.50 10.28 -12.65
N ALA A 177 -10.15 10.30 -13.81
CA ALA A 177 -11.18 11.28 -14.12
C ALA A 177 -12.36 11.19 -13.13
N ALA A 178 -12.74 9.98 -12.72
CA ALA A 178 -13.77 9.78 -11.72
C ALA A 178 -13.36 10.36 -10.35
N VAL A 179 -12.14 10.09 -9.89
CA VAL A 179 -11.59 10.68 -8.65
C VAL A 179 -11.69 12.21 -8.71
N LYS A 180 -11.11 12.81 -9.75
CA LYS A 180 -11.06 14.27 -9.90
C LYS A 180 -12.44 14.91 -10.10
N SER A 181 -13.44 14.14 -10.55
CA SER A 181 -14.83 14.62 -10.66
C SER A 181 -15.55 14.73 -9.31
N VAL A 182 -15.14 13.95 -8.31
CA VAL A 182 -15.69 13.99 -6.95
C VAL A 182 -14.98 15.05 -6.12
N ASP A 183 -13.65 15.10 -6.25
CA ASP A 183 -12.82 16.10 -5.59
C ASP A 183 -11.47 16.27 -6.32
N ALA A 184 -11.16 17.49 -6.73
CA ALA A 184 -9.96 17.78 -7.51
C ALA A 184 -8.67 17.72 -6.66
N ASP A 185 -8.81 17.88 -5.33
CA ASP A 185 -7.69 17.97 -4.40
C ASP A 185 -7.15 16.59 -3.97
N ILE A 186 -7.90 15.51 -4.22
CA ILE A 186 -7.43 14.14 -3.94
C ILE A 186 -6.20 13.83 -4.80
N GLN A 187 -5.11 13.44 -4.17
CA GLN A 187 -3.89 13.05 -4.90
C GLN A 187 -4.05 11.68 -5.56
N ILE A 188 -3.48 11.51 -6.75
CA ILE A 188 -3.52 10.25 -7.52
C ILE A 188 -2.18 9.53 -7.39
N MET A 189 -2.20 8.31 -6.88
CA MET A 189 -1.06 7.40 -6.90
C MET A 189 -1.22 6.35 -8.01
N ILE A 190 -0.11 6.05 -8.70
CA ILE A 190 0.02 4.88 -9.57
C ILE A 190 1.04 3.92 -8.97
N HIS A 191 0.60 2.69 -8.70
CA HIS A 191 1.33 1.69 -7.93
C HIS A 191 1.80 0.50 -8.78
N ILE A 192 3.10 0.17 -8.73
CA ILE A 192 3.69 -1.03 -9.34
C ILE A 192 4.59 -1.81 -8.36
N ASP A 193 4.81 -3.10 -8.61
CA ASP A 193 5.58 -4.02 -7.76
C ASP A 193 7.09 -4.06 -8.06
N ARG A 194 7.66 -2.98 -8.61
CA ARG A 194 9.02 -2.94 -9.16
C ARG A 194 10.01 -2.12 -8.32
N GLY A 195 9.87 -2.15 -6.99
CA GLY A 195 10.65 -1.31 -6.08
C GLY A 195 12.18 -1.34 -6.28
N GLY A 196 12.79 -2.50 -6.51
CA GLY A 196 14.22 -2.60 -6.85
C GLY A 196 14.52 -2.97 -8.30
N ASP A 197 13.53 -2.93 -9.19
CA ASP A 197 13.69 -3.20 -10.63
C ASP A 197 13.51 -1.91 -11.43
N ASN A 198 14.63 -1.24 -11.70
CA ASN A 198 14.63 0.03 -12.43
C ASN A 198 14.24 -0.12 -13.89
N ALA A 199 14.63 -1.21 -14.55
CA ALA A 199 14.36 -1.38 -15.98
C ALA A 199 12.84 -1.47 -16.23
N GLU A 200 12.15 -2.31 -15.47
CA GLU A 200 10.70 -2.47 -15.59
C GLU A 200 9.93 -1.27 -15.02
N SER A 201 10.41 -0.64 -13.94
CA SER A 201 9.80 0.61 -13.43
C SER A 201 9.80 1.70 -14.50
N ARG A 202 10.94 1.92 -15.15
CA ARG A 202 11.06 2.91 -16.23
C ARG A 202 10.21 2.55 -17.43
N LYS A 203 10.25 1.30 -17.87
CA LYS A 203 9.41 0.82 -18.97
C LYS A 203 7.94 1.15 -18.73
N PHE A 204 7.45 0.91 -17.52
CA PHE A 204 6.07 1.19 -17.13
C PHE A 204 5.75 2.70 -17.15
N TYR A 205 6.53 3.51 -16.42
CA TYR A 205 6.24 4.93 -16.28
C TYR A 205 6.49 5.73 -17.56
N ASP A 206 7.48 5.35 -18.38
CA ASP A 206 7.70 5.92 -19.71
C ASP A 206 6.47 5.70 -20.62
N ARG A 207 5.82 4.53 -20.55
CA ARG A 207 4.56 4.26 -21.28
C ARG A 207 3.43 5.16 -20.80
N PHE A 208 3.28 5.33 -19.50
CA PHE A 208 2.24 6.20 -18.92
C PHE A 208 2.45 7.67 -19.29
N GLU A 209 3.69 8.16 -19.26
CA GLU A 209 4.03 9.52 -19.70
C GLU A 209 3.75 9.71 -21.20
N ALA A 210 4.21 8.77 -22.05
CA ALA A 210 3.98 8.82 -23.48
C ALA A 210 2.49 8.79 -23.87
N LEU A 211 1.68 8.08 -23.08
CA LEU A 211 0.24 8.01 -23.27
C LEU A 211 -0.50 9.16 -22.58
N GLY A 212 0.17 10.04 -21.83
CA GLY A 212 -0.44 11.18 -21.14
C GLY A 212 -1.37 10.78 -19.99
N VAL A 213 -0.97 9.79 -19.19
CA VAL A 213 -1.64 9.46 -17.93
C VAL A 213 -1.14 10.42 -16.85
N GLU A 214 -2.00 11.32 -16.41
CA GLU A 214 -1.67 12.35 -15.41
C GLU A 214 -1.91 11.83 -13.98
N PHE A 215 -0.85 11.70 -13.19
CA PHE A 215 -0.91 11.29 -11.79
C PHE A 215 0.08 12.08 -10.93
N ASP A 216 -0.14 12.08 -9.62
CA ASP A 216 0.58 12.93 -8.68
C ASP A 216 1.79 12.21 -8.04
N ILE A 217 1.65 10.92 -7.73
CA ILE A 217 2.59 10.16 -6.88
C ILE A 217 2.93 8.80 -7.50
N ILE A 218 4.21 8.44 -7.46
CA ILE A 218 4.71 7.09 -7.78
C ILE A 218 4.57 6.24 -6.50
N GLY A 219 3.88 5.09 -6.60
CA GLY A 219 3.82 4.07 -5.57
C GLY A 219 4.63 2.84 -5.97
N LEU A 220 5.43 2.30 -5.04
CA LEU A 220 6.21 1.08 -5.28
C LEU A 220 6.05 0.09 -4.14
N SER A 221 5.78 -1.19 -4.44
CA SER A 221 6.01 -2.27 -3.47
C SER A 221 7.50 -2.59 -3.39
N TYR A 222 7.99 -2.84 -2.18
CA TYR A 222 9.33 -3.36 -1.93
C TYR A 222 9.31 -4.40 -0.82
N TYR A 223 9.43 -5.66 -1.22
CA TYR A 223 9.65 -6.78 -0.33
C TYR A 223 11.03 -7.37 -0.65
N PRO A 224 12.01 -7.36 0.28
CA PRO A 224 13.41 -7.67 -0.04
C PRO A 224 13.63 -9.11 -0.53
N TRP A 225 12.70 -10.02 -0.24
CA TRP A 225 12.74 -11.41 -0.70
C TRP A 225 12.28 -11.60 -2.16
N TRP A 226 11.64 -10.60 -2.78
CA TRP A 226 11.24 -10.64 -4.19
C TRP A 226 11.87 -9.51 -5.02
N HIS A 227 12.02 -8.33 -4.46
CA HIS A 227 12.27 -7.09 -5.22
C HIS A 227 13.74 -6.62 -5.19
N GLY A 228 14.67 -7.51 -4.82
CA GLY A 228 16.11 -7.22 -4.86
C GLY A 228 16.64 -6.52 -3.60
N THR A 229 17.88 -6.03 -3.68
CA THR A 229 18.60 -5.46 -2.53
C THR A 229 18.14 -4.04 -2.20
N LEU A 230 18.45 -3.57 -0.99
CA LEU A 230 18.20 -2.18 -0.58
C LEU A 230 18.98 -1.17 -1.44
N ASP A 231 20.15 -1.54 -1.95
CA ASP A 231 20.89 -0.69 -2.89
C ASP A 231 20.15 -0.59 -4.24
N ALA A 232 19.59 -1.69 -4.75
CA ALA A 232 18.78 -1.67 -5.97
C ALA A 232 17.51 -0.80 -5.79
N LEU A 233 16.88 -0.86 -4.61
CA LEU A 233 15.80 0.07 -4.26
C LEU A 233 16.29 1.52 -4.27
N ARG A 234 17.39 1.85 -3.59
CA ARG A 234 17.93 3.21 -3.54
C ARG A 234 18.18 3.75 -4.95
N ASP A 235 18.89 2.99 -5.77
CA ASP A 235 19.21 3.37 -7.15
C ASP A 235 17.95 3.57 -7.99
N ASN A 236 16.95 2.71 -7.82
CA ASN A 236 15.68 2.86 -8.53
C ASN A 236 14.93 4.13 -8.09
N LEU A 237 14.75 4.35 -6.78
CA LEU A 237 14.06 5.54 -6.27
C LEU A 237 14.75 6.83 -6.73
N HIS A 238 16.09 6.85 -6.76
CA HIS A 238 16.85 8.00 -7.24
C HIS A 238 16.61 8.28 -8.73
N ASP A 239 16.71 7.27 -9.59
CA ASP A 239 16.47 7.45 -11.04
C ASP A 239 15.02 7.87 -11.32
N LEU A 240 14.02 7.25 -10.67
CA LEU A 240 12.61 7.60 -10.87
C LEU A 240 12.32 9.04 -10.42
N ALA A 241 12.93 9.48 -9.31
CA ALA A 241 12.78 10.84 -8.81
C ALA A 241 13.37 11.88 -9.77
N GLU A 242 14.59 11.65 -10.26
CA GLU A 242 15.24 12.54 -11.24
C GLU A 242 14.53 12.56 -12.60
N ARG A 243 14.02 11.41 -13.03
CA ARG A 243 13.40 11.22 -14.36
C ARG A 243 12.01 11.83 -14.44
N TYR A 244 11.14 11.52 -13.47
CA TYR A 244 9.73 11.90 -13.52
C TYR A 244 9.40 13.12 -12.66
N GLY A 245 10.27 13.52 -11.73
CA GLY A 245 10.07 14.69 -10.88
C GLY A 245 8.85 14.59 -9.96
N LYS A 246 8.36 13.38 -9.69
CA LYS A 246 7.17 13.11 -8.87
C LYS A 246 7.57 12.60 -7.48
N PRO A 247 6.80 12.93 -6.43
CA PRO A 247 6.96 12.29 -5.13
C PRO A 247 6.78 10.77 -5.23
N ILE A 248 7.55 10.04 -4.43
CA ILE A 248 7.59 8.58 -4.40
C ILE A 248 7.26 8.08 -2.99
N ASN A 249 6.33 7.12 -2.91
CA ASN A 249 6.05 6.36 -1.71
C ASN A 249 6.43 4.89 -1.93
N VAL A 250 7.12 4.27 -0.96
CA VAL A 250 7.14 2.79 -0.88
C VAL A 250 5.84 2.36 -0.22
N VAL A 251 4.84 2.01 -1.02
CA VAL A 251 3.45 1.86 -0.56
C VAL A 251 3.13 0.45 -0.05
N GLU A 252 4.02 -0.50 -0.28
CA GLU A 252 3.98 -1.79 0.41
C GLU A 252 5.39 -2.26 0.78
N THR A 253 5.55 -2.73 2.01
CA THR A 253 6.75 -3.39 2.51
C THR A 253 6.40 -4.14 3.80
N ALA A 254 7.17 -5.18 4.12
CA ALA A 254 7.18 -5.81 5.43
C ALA A 254 8.51 -6.53 5.67
N TYR A 255 8.75 -6.96 6.90
CA TYR A 255 9.93 -7.78 7.25
C TYR A 255 9.62 -8.69 8.44
N PRO A 256 10.17 -9.91 8.52
CA PRO A 256 9.78 -10.86 9.56
C PRO A 256 10.36 -10.49 10.92
N TRP A 257 9.53 -10.52 11.95
CA TRP A 257 9.96 -10.43 13.35
C TRP A 257 10.27 -11.81 13.95
N THR A 258 9.92 -12.89 13.26
CA THR A 258 10.21 -14.28 13.63
C THR A 258 10.08 -15.22 12.41
N LEU A 259 10.72 -16.39 12.46
CA LEU A 259 10.41 -17.54 11.57
C LEU A 259 9.67 -18.66 12.33
N GLU A 260 9.31 -18.45 13.59
CA GLU A 260 8.50 -19.41 14.36
C GLU A 260 7.19 -19.66 13.64
N GLN A 261 6.92 -20.92 13.32
CA GLN A 261 5.70 -21.37 12.66
C GLN A 261 4.83 -22.13 13.66
N PRO A 262 3.71 -21.54 14.12
CA PRO A 262 2.69 -22.26 14.86
C PRO A 262 2.16 -23.44 14.04
N GLU A 263 1.74 -24.50 14.72
CA GLU A 263 1.21 -25.71 14.06
C GLU A 263 0.01 -25.36 13.16
N GLY A 264 0.03 -25.88 11.93
CA GLY A 264 -1.04 -25.67 10.95
C GLY A 264 -1.00 -24.33 10.21
N ILE A 265 0.02 -23.50 10.44
CA ILE A 265 0.19 -22.23 9.75
C ILE A 265 1.46 -22.21 8.90
N GLU A 266 1.33 -21.77 7.65
CA GLU A 266 2.44 -21.59 6.72
C GLU A 266 2.60 -20.10 6.39
N TRP A 267 3.73 -19.52 6.82
CA TRP A 267 4.05 -18.13 6.52
C TRP A 267 4.57 -17.97 5.10
N ILE A 268 4.24 -16.84 4.47
CA ILE A 268 4.74 -16.51 3.13
C ILE A 268 6.28 -16.38 3.10
N LEU A 269 6.87 -15.91 4.18
CA LEU A 269 8.31 -15.89 4.42
C LEU A 269 8.60 -16.79 5.62
N ASN A 270 9.17 -17.96 5.35
CA ASN A 270 9.32 -19.02 6.34
C ASN A 270 10.71 -19.68 6.39
N GLN A 271 11.66 -19.22 5.57
CA GLN A 271 13.01 -19.77 5.46
C GLN A 271 14.10 -18.71 5.63
N GLU A 272 15.25 -19.10 6.20
CA GLU A 272 16.37 -18.19 6.47
C GLU A 272 17.03 -17.63 5.20
N ASP A 273 17.02 -18.38 4.10
CA ASP A 273 17.61 -17.98 2.82
C ASP A 273 16.77 -16.94 2.06
N MET A 274 15.52 -16.72 2.48
CA MET A 274 14.69 -15.60 2.04
C MET A 274 15.01 -14.29 2.75
N LEU A 275 15.78 -14.33 3.85
CA LEU A 275 16.11 -13.13 4.62
C LEU A 275 17.15 -12.27 3.90
N LEU A 276 17.01 -10.96 4.06
CA LEU A 276 18.01 -10.00 3.62
C LEU A 276 19.28 -10.17 4.48
N PRO A 277 20.47 -10.35 3.89
CA PRO A 277 21.69 -10.51 4.66
C PRO A 277 21.94 -9.36 5.63
N GLY A 278 22.19 -9.70 6.90
CA GLY A 278 22.39 -8.73 7.99
C GLY A 278 21.12 -8.29 8.72
N TYR A 279 19.95 -8.83 8.34
CA TYR A 279 18.66 -8.54 8.96
C TYR A 279 18.01 -9.88 9.38
N PRO A 280 18.32 -10.40 10.59
CA PRO A 280 17.72 -11.65 11.04
C PRO A 280 16.20 -11.51 11.21
N ALA A 281 15.46 -12.61 11.16
CA ALA A 281 14.04 -12.63 11.53
C ALA A 281 13.88 -12.51 13.05
N SER A 282 14.01 -11.28 13.54
CA SER A 282 13.84 -10.88 14.93
C SER A 282 13.22 -9.49 15.01
N VAL A 283 12.72 -9.08 16.17
CA VAL A 283 12.23 -7.71 16.38
C VAL A 283 13.33 -6.68 16.07
N GLU A 284 14.58 -6.95 16.46
CA GLU A 284 15.72 -6.08 16.16
C GLU A 284 16.04 -6.05 14.67
N GLY A 285 15.96 -7.18 13.97
CA GLY A 285 16.17 -7.25 12.52
C GLY A 285 15.09 -6.53 11.73
N GLN A 286 13.82 -6.69 12.09
CA GLN A 286 12.69 -5.92 11.55
C GLN A 286 12.88 -4.42 11.80
N THR A 287 13.28 -4.04 13.02
CA THR A 287 13.59 -2.64 13.37
C THR A 287 14.71 -2.06 12.49
N LYS A 288 15.81 -2.82 12.34
CA LYS A 288 16.96 -2.39 11.53
C LYS A 288 16.58 -2.22 10.07
N TYR A 289 15.82 -3.18 9.51
CA TYR A 289 15.33 -3.11 8.13
C TYR A 289 14.52 -1.84 7.90
N LEU A 290 13.55 -1.56 8.78
CA LEU A 290 12.71 -0.38 8.66
C LEU A 290 13.51 0.91 8.78
N LYS A 291 14.46 1.02 9.70
CA LYS A 291 15.32 2.21 9.81
C LYS A 291 16.10 2.47 8.52
N ASP A 292 16.71 1.43 7.94
CA ASP A 292 17.51 1.57 6.73
C ASP A 292 16.63 1.88 5.51
N LEU A 293 15.45 1.25 5.39
CA LEU A 293 14.46 1.55 4.36
C LEU A 293 13.99 3.01 4.44
N LEU A 294 13.61 3.49 5.62
CA LEU A 294 13.15 4.86 5.83
C LEU A 294 14.25 5.87 5.54
N GLN A 295 15.51 5.54 5.88
CA GLN A 295 16.65 6.38 5.51
C GLN A 295 16.80 6.47 3.99
N ILE A 296 16.75 5.34 3.28
CA ILE A 296 16.82 5.32 1.80
C ILE A 296 15.73 6.20 1.17
N ILE A 297 14.50 6.12 1.68
CA ILE A 297 13.39 6.96 1.16
C ILE A 297 13.66 8.43 1.46
N ARG A 298 14.11 8.80 2.67
CA ARG A 298 14.42 10.21 3.01
C ARG A 298 15.58 10.78 2.18
N GLU A 299 16.50 9.94 1.73
CA GLU A 299 17.66 10.33 0.94
C GLU A 299 17.36 10.51 -0.57
N VAL A 300 16.13 10.21 -1.01
CA VAL A 300 15.72 10.39 -2.41
C VAL A 300 15.91 11.85 -2.85
N PRO A 301 16.59 12.12 -3.98
CA PRO A 301 16.93 13.46 -4.44
C PRO A 301 15.71 14.39 -4.58
N GLY A 302 15.96 15.69 -4.38
CA GLY A 302 14.93 16.72 -4.52
C GLY A 302 13.86 16.70 -3.41
N GLY A 303 14.04 15.89 -2.36
CA GLY A 303 13.02 15.71 -1.32
C GLY A 303 11.77 15.00 -1.84
N LEU A 304 11.93 14.17 -2.88
CA LEU A 304 10.82 13.47 -3.53
C LEU A 304 10.48 12.14 -2.86
N GLY A 305 11.30 11.61 -1.97
CA GLY A 305 10.92 10.47 -1.13
C GLY A 305 9.94 10.91 -0.06
N HIS A 306 8.65 10.66 -0.31
CA HIS A 306 7.56 11.26 0.43
C HIS A 306 7.09 10.41 1.61
N GLY A 307 7.40 9.11 1.60
CA GLY A 307 7.21 8.26 2.76
C GLY A 307 7.02 6.79 2.40
N PHE A 308 6.40 6.06 3.31
CA PHE A 308 6.14 4.64 3.14
C PHE A 308 4.83 4.21 3.78
N TYR A 309 4.35 3.02 3.41
CA TYR A 309 3.27 2.32 4.08
C TYR A 309 3.72 0.88 4.39
N TYR A 310 3.68 0.50 5.67
CA TYR A 310 3.89 -0.91 6.06
C TYR A 310 2.63 -1.71 5.72
N TRP A 311 2.78 -2.83 5.02
CA TRP A 311 1.64 -3.65 4.63
C TRP A 311 1.23 -4.61 5.75
N GLU A 312 -0.02 -4.49 6.20
CA GLU A 312 -0.64 -5.34 7.21
C GLU A 312 0.26 -5.56 8.46
N PRO A 313 0.64 -4.48 9.17
CA PRO A 313 1.44 -4.61 10.39
C PRO A 313 0.67 -5.32 11.50
N ALA A 314 -0.65 -5.50 11.34
CA ALA A 314 -1.55 -5.95 12.39
C ALA A 314 -2.34 -7.22 12.03
N TRP A 315 -2.07 -7.87 10.88
CA TRP A 315 -2.78 -9.09 10.48
C TRP A 315 -2.37 -10.31 11.33
N ILE A 316 -2.78 -10.32 12.59
CA ILE A 316 -2.52 -11.37 13.57
C ILE A 316 -3.40 -12.61 13.33
N PRO A 317 -2.94 -13.83 13.71
CA PRO A 317 -3.70 -15.06 13.53
C PRO A 317 -4.83 -15.21 14.58
N SER A 318 -5.86 -14.37 14.50
CA SER A 318 -7.00 -14.35 15.44
C SER A 318 -8.09 -15.39 15.14
N LYS A 319 -8.03 -16.05 13.98
CA LYS A 319 -8.99 -17.07 13.53
C LYS A 319 -8.43 -17.99 12.45
N GLU A 320 -9.11 -19.12 12.22
CA GLU A 320 -8.73 -20.14 11.23
C GLU A 320 -9.11 -19.75 9.79
N GLU A 321 -10.37 -19.35 9.56
CA GLU A 321 -10.90 -19.03 8.24
C GLU A 321 -11.00 -17.51 8.01
N TRP A 322 -10.43 -17.04 6.91
CA TRP A 322 -10.43 -15.64 6.51
C TRP A 322 -11.29 -15.40 5.28
N SER A 323 -11.77 -14.16 5.15
CA SER A 323 -12.58 -13.67 4.03
C SER A 323 -11.92 -13.87 2.67
N VAL A 324 -10.59 -14.02 2.66
CA VAL A 324 -9.76 -14.28 1.47
C VAL A 324 -9.67 -15.74 1.07
N GLY A 325 -10.31 -16.65 1.81
CA GLY A 325 -10.43 -18.06 1.44
C GLY A 325 -9.19 -18.91 1.71
N HIS A 326 -8.21 -18.39 2.46
CA HIS A 326 -7.07 -19.15 2.97
C HIS A 326 -6.73 -18.72 4.42
N PRO A 327 -6.02 -19.54 5.20
CA PRO A 327 -5.55 -19.17 6.53
C PRO A 327 -4.63 -17.94 6.51
N ASN A 328 -4.48 -17.25 7.63
CA ASN A 328 -3.48 -16.19 7.78
C ASN A 328 -2.07 -16.74 7.47
N ASN A 329 -1.36 -16.10 6.56
CA ASN A 329 -0.01 -16.45 6.14
C ASN A 329 0.99 -15.29 6.38
N TRP A 330 0.60 -14.31 7.20
CA TRP A 330 1.32 -13.04 7.37
C TRP A 330 1.71 -12.70 8.82
N GLY A 331 1.24 -13.48 9.80
CA GLY A 331 1.39 -13.15 11.23
C GLY A 331 2.84 -12.99 11.70
N ASN A 332 3.84 -13.51 10.99
CA ASN A 332 5.26 -13.34 11.33
C ASN A 332 5.89 -12.07 10.71
N LEU A 333 5.16 -11.35 9.86
CA LEU A 333 5.54 -10.10 9.21
C LEU A 333 4.88 -8.89 9.86
N THR A 334 4.05 -9.07 10.89
CA THR A 334 3.38 -8.00 11.64
C THR A 334 4.37 -7.18 12.49
N MET A 335 3.94 -6.02 12.97
CA MET A 335 4.60 -5.24 14.03
C MET A 335 3.95 -5.49 15.41
N PHE A 336 3.09 -6.50 15.50
CA PHE A 336 2.50 -7.04 16.73
C PHE A 336 2.86 -8.52 16.83
N ASP A 337 3.01 -9.06 18.04
CA ASP A 337 3.18 -10.50 18.20
C ASP A 337 1.89 -11.26 17.86
N PHE A 338 1.94 -12.60 17.83
CA PHE A 338 0.79 -13.43 17.49
C PHE A 338 -0.44 -13.24 18.42
N LYS A 339 -0.27 -12.58 19.58
CA LYS A 339 -1.34 -12.27 20.54
C LYS A 339 -1.82 -10.83 20.46
N GLY A 340 -1.37 -10.05 19.46
CA GLY A 340 -1.74 -8.65 19.30
C GLY A 340 -1.01 -7.71 20.27
N ARG A 341 0.11 -8.11 20.87
CA ARG A 341 0.94 -7.19 21.68
C ARG A 341 1.93 -6.46 20.78
N LYS A 342 1.97 -5.14 20.87
CA LYS A 342 2.87 -4.29 20.09
C LYS A 342 4.34 -4.72 20.26
N LEU A 343 5.07 -4.86 19.15
CA LEU A 343 6.51 -5.13 19.17
C LEU A 343 7.32 -3.83 19.30
N GLU A 344 8.57 -3.94 19.73
CA GLU A 344 9.48 -2.78 19.82
C GLU A 344 9.91 -2.24 18.44
N SER A 345 9.57 -2.92 17.35
CA SER A 345 9.88 -2.47 15.99
C SER A 345 9.22 -1.16 15.58
N PHE A 346 8.17 -0.73 16.28
CA PHE A 346 7.63 0.63 16.17
C PHE A 346 8.65 1.73 16.47
N THR A 347 9.70 1.44 17.24
CA THR A 347 10.81 2.39 17.48
C THR A 347 11.60 2.73 16.22
N ALA A 348 11.42 2.00 15.11
CA ALA A 348 11.96 2.38 13.81
C ALA A 348 11.29 3.64 13.23
N LEU A 349 10.05 3.93 13.63
CA LEU A 349 9.26 5.05 13.11
C LEU A 349 9.53 6.35 13.84
N ALA A 350 10.01 6.26 15.09
CA ALA A 350 10.38 7.40 15.90
C ALA A 350 11.29 8.33 15.09
N THR A 351 10.77 9.51 14.77
CA THR A 351 11.61 10.58 14.26
C THR A 351 12.68 10.83 15.31
N ALA A 352 13.95 10.88 14.90
CA ALA A 352 15.00 11.29 15.81
C ALA A 352 14.62 12.66 16.35
N GLU A 353 14.08 12.73 17.57
CA GLU A 353 14.02 13.97 18.32
C GLU A 353 15.44 14.54 18.25
N GLU A 354 15.55 15.77 17.75
CA GLU A 354 16.70 16.67 17.76
C GLU A 354 17.89 16.15 18.58
N SER A 355 18.65 15.20 18.03
CA SER A 355 19.86 14.70 18.66
C SER A 355 21.00 15.52 18.09
N ASP A 356 21.42 16.50 18.88
CA ASP A 356 22.69 17.18 18.81
C ASP A 356 22.93 18.02 17.54
N VAL A 357 22.23 19.14 17.43
CA VAL A 357 22.82 20.35 16.82
C VAL A 357 23.95 20.81 17.75
N VAL A 358 25.11 20.16 17.66
CA VAL A 358 26.37 20.71 18.16
C VAL A 358 26.66 21.94 17.32
N THR A 359 26.28 23.09 17.84
CA THR A 359 26.75 24.39 17.36
C THR A 359 28.25 24.46 17.61
N TYR A 360 29.04 24.28 16.55
CA TYR A 360 30.41 24.76 16.57
C TYR A 360 30.37 26.29 16.46
N VAL A 361 30.78 26.94 17.54
CA VAL A 361 31.03 28.39 17.65
C VAL A 361 32.25 28.78 16.82
#